data_AF-A0A3B9PSK3-F1
#
_entry.id   AF-A0A3B9PSK3-F1
#
_cell.length_a   1.000
_cell.length_b   1.000
_cell.length_c   1.000
_cell.angle_alpha   90.00
_cell.angle_beta   90.00
_cell.angle_gamma   90.00
#
_symmetry.space_group_name_H-M   'P 1'
#
loop_
_entity.id
_entity.type
_entity.pdbx_description
1 polymer ?
#
loop_
_entity_poly.entity_id
_entity_poly.type
_entity_poly.pdbx_seq_one_letter_code
_entity_poly.pdbx_strand_id
1 'polypeptide(L)'
;MGCCTGVIRVLPISITKSLRIFFSYGLTRFIVVGVGRYLIYLLLGFLFSFDSDAGTTSLGEVPRWSNLDHLQNTITREEFSHLLDTVYCPRPQWWSGWIRIGEEKVSIRKFAQRDDWYDLYFNKEAKAHGFSANSKSISPSLSGLTIALDPGHIGGDWSAMERRYFSLHGDQPVKEGDLALAVAQNLVPALEELGAIPMLVRKKNEPVTQNRPEHFHEDAKQWAQTVLGGDYNDTEKKNTLIRERQELLFY
;
A
#
# COMPACT_ATOMS: atom_id res chain seq x y z
N MET A 1 -36.56 42.77 57.25
CA MET A 1 -35.94 42.44 58.56
C MET A 1 -34.54 41.94 58.26
N GLY A 2 -33.54 42.82 58.18
CA GLY A 2 -32.61 43.16 59.29
C GLY A 2 -31.29 42.41 59.02
N CYS A 3 -30.08 42.92 59.17
CA CYS A 3 -29.55 44.16 59.72
C CYS A 3 -28.09 44.31 59.25
N CYS A 4 -27.67 45.56 59.08
CA CYS A 4 -26.34 46.18 59.15
C CYS A 4 -25.06 45.33 59.36
N THR A 5 -23.96 45.69 58.70
CA THR A 5 -23.00 46.69 59.22
C THR A 5 -21.82 46.89 58.26
N GLY A 6 -21.54 48.15 57.93
CA GLY A 6 -20.24 48.59 57.44
C GLY A 6 -19.49 49.31 58.55
N VAL A 7 -18.17 49.28 58.52
CA VAL A 7 -17.30 50.20 59.26
C VAL A 7 -16.19 50.67 58.34
N ILE A 8 -16.09 52.01 58.24
CA ILE A 8 -15.08 52.80 57.54
C ILE A 8 -14.04 53.27 58.57
N ARG A 9 -12.75 53.37 58.19
CA ARG A 9 -11.79 54.45 58.56
C ARG A 9 -10.47 54.23 57.77
N VAL A 10 -10.11 55.05 56.78
CA VAL A 10 -9.53 56.43 56.78
C VAL A 10 -7.99 56.46 56.97
N LEU A 11 -7.28 56.62 55.83
CA LEU A 11 -6.13 57.51 55.48
C LEU A 11 -4.82 57.50 56.33
N PRO A 12 -3.68 58.12 55.90
CA PRO A 12 -3.29 58.73 54.61
C PRO A 12 -1.84 58.37 54.14
N ILE A 13 -1.38 58.88 52.98
CA ILE A 13 -0.24 59.83 52.85
C ILE A 13 0.23 59.92 51.38
N SER A 14 0.30 61.17 50.93
CA SER A 14 0.71 61.71 49.63
C SER A 14 2.23 61.61 49.41
N ILE A 15 2.72 61.77 48.16
CA ILE A 15 3.78 62.74 47.78
C ILE A 15 4.03 62.70 46.25
N THR A 16 3.48 63.74 45.60
CA THR A 16 4.02 64.65 44.56
C THR A 16 4.91 64.22 43.37
N LYS A 17 4.46 64.72 42.20
CA LYS A 17 5.16 65.51 41.14
C LYS A 17 6.40 64.93 40.43
N SER A 18 6.34 64.89 39.09
CA SER A 18 7.26 65.54 38.13
C SER A 18 6.88 65.11 36.69
N LEU A 19 6.67 66.00 35.71
CA LEU A 19 7.61 66.86 34.95
C LEU A 19 7.94 66.24 33.56
N ARG A 20 7.20 66.75 32.56
CA ARG A 20 7.49 66.96 31.12
C ARG A 20 9.01 67.24 30.87
N ILE A 21 9.75 66.87 29.81
CA ILE A 21 9.57 66.65 28.35
C ILE A 21 10.88 65.98 27.79
N PHE A 22 10.80 65.27 26.65
CA PHE A 22 11.71 65.29 25.46
C PHE A 22 12.18 63.93 24.89
N PHE A 23 11.60 63.63 23.71
CA PHE A 23 12.25 63.27 22.44
C PHE A 23 13.16 62.02 22.32
N SER A 24 12.66 61.12 21.46
CA SER A 24 13.29 60.71 20.19
C SER A 24 13.94 59.32 20.05
N TYR A 25 13.60 58.70 18.90
CA TYR A 25 14.38 57.69 18.15
C TYR A 25 14.58 56.27 18.75
N GLY A 26 13.65 55.74 19.53
CA GLY A 26 13.78 54.36 20.07
C GLY A 26 12.83 53.29 19.52
N LEU A 27 11.63 53.65 19.07
CA LEU A 27 10.52 52.67 19.00
C LEU A 27 10.22 52.14 17.59
N THR A 28 10.58 52.85 16.52
CA THR A 28 10.30 52.42 15.14
C THR A 28 11.30 51.40 14.59
N ARG A 29 12.48 51.23 15.20
CA ARG A 29 13.45 50.19 14.79
C ARG A 29 13.16 48.81 15.38
N PHE A 30 12.52 48.73 16.55
CA PHE A 30 12.26 47.43 17.20
C PHE A 30 11.05 46.69 16.63
N ILE A 31 10.03 47.41 16.17
CA ILE A 31 8.83 46.76 15.59
C ILE A 31 9.12 46.24 14.18
N VAL A 32 9.88 46.97 13.35
CA VAL A 32 10.19 46.55 11.97
C VAL A 32 11.17 45.36 11.94
N VAL A 33 12.15 45.30 12.84
CA VAL A 33 13.11 44.18 12.93
C VAL A 33 12.49 42.93 13.55
N GLY A 34 11.53 43.09 14.48
CA GLY A 34 10.78 41.97 15.06
C GLY A 34 9.88 41.29 14.03
N VAL A 35 9.04 42.06 13.33
CA VAL A 35 8.09 41.53 12.35
C VAL A 35 8.80 40.95 11.12
N GLY A 36 9.90 41.58 10.67
CA GLY A 36 10.72 41.07 9.57
C GLY A 36 11.41 39.73 9.87
N ARG A 37 11.89 39.52 11.11
CA ARG A 37 12.46 38.23 11.53
C ARG A 37 11.40 37.13 11.50
N TYR A 38 10.21 37.36 12.06
CA TYR A 38 9.14 36.37 12.03
C TYR A 38 8.62 36.08 10.62
N LEU A 39 8.57 37.07 9.72
CA LEU A 39 8.25 36.87 8.30
C LEU A 39 9.32 36.06 7.57
N ILE A 40 10.61 36.27 7.88
CA ILE A 40 11.71 35.47 7.34
C ILE A 40 11.64 34.02 7.85
N TYR A 41 11.33 33.80 9.13
CA TYR A 41 11.13 32.44 9.67
C TYR A 41 9.87 31.78 9.10
N LEU A 42 8.81 32.53 8.80
CA LEU A 42 7.60 32.03 8.12
C LEU A 42 7.88 31.70 6.65
N LEU A 43 8.65 32.52 5.93
CA LEU A 43 9.07 32.24 4.55
C LEU A 43 10.06 31.07 4.47
N LEU A 44 11.00 30.96 5.41
CA LEU A 44 11.90 29.82 5.53
C LEU A 44 11.15 28.55 5.93
N GLY A 45 10.15 28.64 6.82
CA GLY A 45 9.25 27.53 7.14
C GLY A 45 8.41 27.06 5.96
N PHE A 46 8.06 27.97 5.04
CA PHE A 46 7.35 27.64 3.80
C PHE A 46 8.28 26.97 2.77
N LEU A 47 9.55 27.41 2.67
CA LEU A 47 10.57 26.82 1.79
C LEU A 47 11.11 25.47 2.30
N PHE A 48 10.95 25.17 3.59
CA PHE A 48 11.26 23.86 4.21
C PHE A 48 10.01 23.05 4.53
N SER A 49 8.93 23.24 3.77
CA SER A 49 7.93 22.18 3.63
C SER A 49 8.61 21.05 2.86
N PHE A 50 9.33 20.19 3.60
CA PHE A 50 9.83 18.93 3.10
C PHE A 50 8.64 18.21 2.48
N ASP A 51 8.70 18.09 1.16
CA ASP A 51 7.87 17.18 0.42
C ASP A 51 8.18 15.80 0.99
N SER A 52 7.38 15.37 1.95
CA SER A 52 7.46 14.04 2.55
C SER A 52 6.89 13.12 1.49
N ASP A 53 7.73 12.85 0.49
CA ASP A 53 7.46 11.88 -0.55
C ASP A 53 7.02 10.61 0.15
N ALA A 54 5.98 9.95 -0.36
CA ALA A 54 5.47 8.73 0.24
C ALA A 54 6.61 7.72 0.18
N GLY A 55 7.32 7.57 1.30
CA GLY A 55 8.61 6.91 1.34
C GLY A 55 8.46 5.53 0.76
N THR A 56 9.26 5.25 -0.27
CA THR A 56 9.44 3.88 -0.72
C THR A 56 9.92 3.04 0.45
N THR A 57 9.69 1.73 0.42
CA THR A 57 10.32 0.84 1.40
C THR A 57 11.84 1.08 1.40
N SER A 58 12.55 0.67 2.45
CA SER A 58 14.01 0.90 2.53
C SER A 58 14.82 0.36 1.33
N LEU A 59 14.20 -0.49 0.50
CA LEU A 59 14.75 -1.06 -0.73
C LEU A 59 14.02 -0.62 -2.01
N GLY A 60 12.96 0.19 -1.91
CA GLY A 60 12.15 0.61 -3.05
C GLY A 60 12.73 1.83 -3.74
N GLU A 61 12.79 1.81 -5.08
CA GLU A 61 13.09 2.99 -5.88
C GLU A 61 11.82 3.79 -6.16
N VAL A 62 11.96 5.11 -6.28
CA VAL A 62 10.85 5.98 -6.69
C VAL A 62 10.41 5.57 -8.10
N PRO A 63 9.10 5.31 -8.33
CA PRO A 63 8.62 4.92 -9.65
C PRO A 63 8.97 5.95 -10.72
N ARG A 64 9.60 5.50 -11.82
CA ARG A 64 9.84 6.33 -13.00
C ARG A 64 8.62 6.31 -13.91
N TRP A 65 7.74 7.28 -13.75
CA TRP A 65 6.48 7.38 -14.50
C TRP A 65 6.65 7.42 -16.02
N SER A 66 7.77 7.95 -16.51
CA SER A 66 8.13 7.93 -17.93
C SER A 66 8.26 6.53 -18.52
N ASN A 67 8.43 5.50 -17.69
CA ASN A 67 8.42 4.11 -18.15
C ASN A 67 7.08 3.72 -18.78
N LEU A 68 5.99 4.45 -18.51
CA LEU A 68 4.68 4.20 -19.11
C LEU A 68 4.49 4.89 -20.47
N ASP A 69 5.42 5.77 -20.89
CA ASP A 69 5.26 6.59 -22.10
C ASP A 69 5.17 5.75 -23.39
N HIS A 70 5.78 4.56 -23.40
CA HIS A 70 5.70 3.63 -24.53
C HIS A 70 4.30 3.02 -24.73
N LEU A 71 3.42 3.13 -23.74
CA LEU A 71 2.02 2.68 -23.81
C LEU A 71 1.06 3.77 -24.30
N GLN A 72 1.57 4.98 -24.59
CA GLN A 72 0.74 6.07 -25.09
C GLN A 72 0.08 5.68 -26.42
N ASN A 73 -1.23 5.90 -26.54
CA ASN A 73 -2.02 5.60 -27.73
C ASN A 73 -2.00 4.12 -28.16
N THR A 74 -1.74 3.18 -27.26
CA THR A 74 -1.72 1.73 -27.59
C THR A 74 -3.03 1.00 -27.27
N ILE A 75 -3.95 1.63 -26.53
CA ILE A 75 -5.21 1.02 -26.09
C ILE A 75 -6.38 1.97 -26.32
N THR A 76 -7.53 1.44 -26.72
CA THR A 76 -8.76 2.25 -26.82
C THR A 76 -9.40 2.47 -25.45
N ARG A 77 -10.28 3.46 -25.35
CA ARG A 77 -11.01 3.73 -24.12
C ARG A 77 -11.91 2.56 -23.71
N GLU A 78 -12.56 1.94 -24.69
CA GLU A 78 -13.49 0.83 -24.51
C GLU A 78 -12.75 -0.40 -24.00
N GLU A 79 -11.60 -0.71 -24.59
CA GLU A 79 -10.75 -1.83 -24.17
C GLU A 79 -10.17 -1.60 -22.77
N PHE A 80 -9.68 -0.39 -22.48
CA PHE A 80 -9.17 -0.05 -21.15
C PHE A 80 -10.26 -0.22 -20.08
N SER A 81 -11.45 0.34 -20.34
CA SER A 81 -12.59 0.23 -19.40
C SER A 81 -12.99 -1.24 -19.20
N HIS A 82 -13.07 -2.03 -20.27
CA HIS A 82 -13.40 -3.45 -20.17
C HIS A 82 -12.38 -4.23 -19.35
N LEU A 83 -11.08 -4.05 -19.63
CA LEU A 83 -10.01 -4.70 -18.90
C LEU A 83 -10.01 -4.29 -17.43
N LEU A 84 -10.17 -3.02 -17.11
CA LEU A 84 -10.20 -2.54 -15.74
C LEU A 84 -11.41 -3.11 -14.98
N ASP A 85 -12.60 -2.99 -15.55
CA ASP A 85 -13.86 -3.32 -14.87
C ASP A 85 -14.22 -4.80 -14.87
N THR A 86 -13.61 -5.59 -15.77
CA THR A 86 -13.96 -7.02 -15.93
C THR A 86 -12.81 -7.95 -15.56
N VAL A 87 -11.56 -7.56 -15.87
CA VAL A 87 -10.41 -8.46 -15.76
C VAL A 87 -9.55 -8.12 -14.54
N TYR A 88 -9.10 -6.87 -14.43
CA TYR A 88 -8.09 -6.50 -13.44
C TYR A 88 -8.67 -6.06 -12.09
N CYS A 89 -9.70 -5.23 -12.08
CA CYS A 89 -10.25 -4.68 -10.83
C CYS A 89 -11.77 -4.46 -10.93
N PRO A 90 -12.57 -5.53 -10.89
CA PRO A 90 -14.03 -5.46 -11.04
C PRO A 90 -14.78 -4.81 -9.86
N ARG A 91 -14.05 -4.18 -8.93
CA ARG A 91 -14.56 -3.49 -7.75
C ARG A 91 -14.22 -2.00 -7.88
N PRO A 92 -15.11 -1.16 -8.45
CA PRO A 92 -14.83 0.26 -8.69
C PRO A 92 -14.33 1.04 -7.47
N GLN A 93 -14.79 0.68 -6.28
CA GLN A 93 -14.36 1.26 -5.01
C GLN A 93 -12.86 1.08 -4.72
N TRP A 94 -12.18 0.12 -5.36
CA TRP A 94 -10.75 -0.12 -5.18
C TRP A 94 -9.88 0.74 -6.09
N TRP A 95 -10.34 1.04 -7.32
CA TRP A 95 -9.53 1.78 -8.30
C TRP A 95 -9.96 3.23 -8.52
N SER A 96 -11.22 3.61 -8.24
CA SER A 96 -11.77 4.94 -8.57
C SER A 96 -11.08 6.11 -7.87
N GLY A 97 -10.45 5.89 -6.71
CA GLY A 97 -9.61 6.90 -6.05
C GLY A 97 -8.27 7.17 -6.77
N TRP A 98 -7.84 6.22 -7.61
CA TRP A 98 -6.53 6.17 -8.26
C TRP A 98 -6.60 6.42 -9.76
N ILE A 99 -7.72 6.11 -10.40
CA ILE A 99 -7.86 6.15 -11.87
C ILE A 99 -9.09 6.99 -12.23
N ARG A 100 -8.90 7.96 -13.14
CA ARG A 100 -9.97 8.77 -13.73
C ARG A 100 -10.01 8.52 -15.23
N ILE A 101 -11.10 7.93 -15.72
CA ILE A 101 -11.29 7.65 -17.15
C ILE A 101 -11.97 8.86 -17.79
N GLY A 102 -11.26 9.56 -18.68
CA GLY A 102 -11.80 10.63 -19.52
C GLY A 102 -12.21 10.12 -20.91
N GLU A 103 -12.51 11.04 -21.82
CA GLU A 103 -12.83 10.70 -23.22
C GLU A 103 -11.57 10.36 -24.03
N GLU A 104 -10.52 11.18 -23.92
CA GLU A 104 -9.30 11.03 -24.71
C GLU A 104 -8.15 10.33 -23.97
N LYS A 105 -8.26 10.20 -22.66
CA LYS A 105 -7.18 9.71 -21.79
C LYS A 105 -7.71 9.10 -20.51
N VAL A 106 -6.84 8.34 -19.85
CA VAL A 106 -6.97 7.95 -18.46
C VAL A 106 -5.89 8.65 -17.63
N SER A 107 -6.30 9.25 -16.50
CA SER A 107 -5.39 9.84 -15.53
C SER A 107 -5.18 8.88 -14.36
N ILE A 108 -3.93 8.55 -14.05
CA ILE A 108 -3.50 7.64 -12.99
C ILE A 108 -2.80 8.43 -11.89
N ARG A 109 -3.28 8.34 -10.66
CA ARG A 109 -2.74 9.09 -9.52
C ARG A 109 -1.39 8.52 -9.11
N LYS A 110 -0.38 9.39 -8.97
CA LYS A 110 0.97 8.96 -8.65
C LYS A 110 1.18 8.65 -7.16
N PHE A 111 0.48 9.40 -6.30
CA PHE A 111 0.62 9.32 -4.86
C PHE A 111 -0.72 9.45 -4.17
N ALA A 112 -0.92 8.72 -3.07
CA ALA A 112 -2.11 8.85 -2.25
C ALA A 112 -2.28 10.31 -1.79
N GLN A 113 -3.51 10.82 -1.86
CA GLN A 113 -3.90 12.14 -1.36
C GLN A 113 -3.20 13.35 -2.03
N ARG A 114 -2.39 13.16 -3.07
CA ARG A 114 -1.81 14.24 -3.87
C ARG A 114 -2.55 14.40 -5.17
N ASP A 115 -2.76 15.63 -5.61
CA ASP A 115 -3.32 15.94 -6.94
C ASP A 115 -2.23 15.91 -8.02
N ASP A 116 -1.50 14.79 -8.07
CA ASP A 116 -0.45 14.54 -9.05
C ASP A 116 -0.81 13.28 -9.85
N TRP A 117 -0.88 13.45 -11.16
CA TRP A 117 -1.45 12.48 -12.09
C TRP A 117 -0.50 12.24 -13.26
N TYR A 118 -0.50 11.01 -13.74
CA TYR A 118 0.07 10.62 -15.02
C TYR A 118 -1.07 10.42 -16.02
N ASP A 119 -0.95 11.02 -17.20
CA ASP A 119 -1.96 10.94 -18.25
C ASP A 119 -1.53 9.95 -19.34
N LEU A 120 -2.36 8.93 -19.56
CA LEU A 120 -2.22 7.97 -20.65
C LEU A 120 -3.33 8.21 -21.68
N TYR A 121 -2.95 8.62 -22.88
CA TYR A 121 -3.86 8.93 -23.98
C TYR A 121 -4.29 7.67 -24.73
N PHE A 122 -5.57 7.63 -25.08
CA PHE A 122 -6.16 6.50 -25.80
C PHE A 122 -5.86 6.55 -27.29
N ASN A 123 -5.79 5.37 -27.89
CA ASN A 123 -5.79 5.24 -29.34
C ASN A 123 -7.14 5.67 -29.91
N LYS A 124 -7.13 6.61 -30.86
CA LYS A 124 -8.34 7.07 -31.57
C LYS A 124 -8.76 6.11 -32.68
N GLU A 125 -7.87 5.24 -33.14
CA GLU A 125 -8.18 4.19 -34.11
C GLU A 125 -8.50 2.89 -33.38
N ALA A 126 -9.73 2.39 -33.53
CA ALA A 126 -10.15 1.08 -33.05
C ALA A 126 -9.50 -0.03 -33.88
N LYS A 127 -8.18 -0.20 -33.77
CA LYS A 127 -7.51 -1.41 -34.24
C LYS A 127 -7.39 -2.32 -33.04
N ALA A 128 -8.28 -3.33 -32.99
CA ALA A 128 -8.19 -4.41 -32.03
C ALA A 128 -6.73 -4.89 -31.96
N HIS A 129 -6.05 -4.60 -30.86
CA HIS A 129 -4.74 -5.17 -30.60
C HIS A 129 -4.98 -6.61 -30.17
N GLY A 130 -5.22 -7.48 -31.16
CA GLY A 130 -5.03 -8.90 -30.97
C GLY A 130 -3.62 -9.09 -30.47
N PHE A 131 -3.45 -9.73 -29.32
CA PHE A 131 -2.14 -10.17 -28.83
C PHE A 131 -1.47 -10.98 -29.94
N SER A 132 -0.60 -10.32 -30.71
CA SER A 132 0.20 -11.00 -31.72
C SER A 132 1.31 -11.70 -30.97
N ALA A 133 1.07 -12.97 -30.65
CA ALA A 133 2.12 -13.88 -30.24
C ALA A 133 3.03 -14.14 -31.45
N ASN A 134 3.87 -13.17 -31.81
CA ASN A 134 5.05 -13.41 -32.61
C ASN A 134 6.08 -14.15 -31.75
N SER A 135 5.75 -15.37 -31.33
CA SER A 135 6.74 -16.28 -30.78
C SER A 135 7.60 -16.73 -31.95
N LYS A 136 8.82 -16.20 -32.06
CA LYS A 136 9.87 -16.89 -32.81
C LYS A 136 9.89 -18.33 -32.31
N SER A 137 9.56 -19.29 -33.18
CA SER A 137 9.70 -20.71 -32.90
C SER A 137 11.20 -21.04 -32.84
N ILE A 138 11.81 -20.71 -31.71
CA ILE A 138 13.06 -21.33 -31.33
C ILE A 138 12.60 -22.59 -30.59
N SER A 139 12.66 -23.73 -31.26
CA SER A 139 12.53 -25.04 -30.63
C SER A 139 13.94 -25.55 -30.34
N PRO A 140 14.65 -25.05 -29.29
CA PRO A 140 15.75 -25.82 -28.78
C PRO A 140 15.14 -27.11 -28.23
N SER A 141 15.64 -28.26 -28.68
CA SER A 141 15.29 -29.53 -28.07
C SER A 141 15.61 -29.46 -26.58
N LEU A 142 14.66 -29.79 -25.72
CA LEU A 142 14.87 -29.86 -24.27
C LEU A 142 15.43 -31.25 -23.86
N SER A 143 15.94 -32.01 -24.83
CA SER A 143 16.37 -33.39 -24.66
C SER A 143 17.37 -33.53 -23.50
N GLY A 144 17.02 -34.37 -22.54
CA GLY A 144 17.88 -34.71 -21.40
C GLY A 144 17.90 -33.66 -20.28
N LEU A 145 17.17 -32.54 -20.40
CA LEU A 145 17.04 -31.58 -19.30
C LEU A 145 16.05 -32.08 -18.25
N THR A 146 16.50 -32.20 -17.00
CA THR A 146 15.59 -32.39 -15.87
C THR A 146 15.00 -31.05 -15.44
N ILE A 147 13.67 -30.94 -15.44
CA ILE A 147 12.95 -29.70 -15.12
C ILE A 147 12.09 -29.95 -13.89
N ALA A 148 12.44 -29.35 -12.76
CA ALA A 148 11.56 -29.36 -11.59
C ALA A 148 10.43 -28.33 -11.77
N LEU A 149 9.19 -28.79 -11.68
CA LEU A 149 8.00 -27.96 -11.66
C LEU A 149 7.56 -27.79 -10.21
N ASP A 150 7.65 -26.55 -9.72
CA ASP A 150 7.25 -26.15 -8.38
C ASP A 150 5.95 -25.35 -8.43
N PRO A 151 4.78 -26.02 -8.39
CA PRO A 151 3.52 -25.32 -8.30
C PRO A 151 3.40 -24.69 -6.90
N GLY A 152 3.61 -23.38 -6.84
CA GLY A 152 3.52 -22.60 -5.60
C GLY A 152 2.18 -22.77 -4.89
N HIS A 153 2.21 -22.55 -3.57
CA HIS A 153 1.06 -22.67 -2.66
C HIS A 153 0.49 -24.10 -2.56
N ILE A 154 -0.29 -24.37 -1.51
CA ILE A 154 -0.88 -25.70 -1.27
C ILE A 154 -2.23 -25.81 -1.96
N GLY A 155 -3.06 -24.77 -1.92
CA GLY A 155 -4.40 -24.80 -2.50
C GLY A 155 -5.40 -25.59 -1.64
N GLY A 156 -6.40 -26.21 -2.25
CA GLY A 156 -7.37 -27.08 -1.59
C GLY A 156 -8.11 -26.39 -0.46
N ASP A 157 -8.25 -27.09 0.67
CA ASP A 157 -8.86 -26.53 1.89
C ASP A 157 -7.93 -25.58 2.64
N TRP A 158 -6.63 -25.60 2.30
CA TRP A 158 -5.59 -24.76 2.90
C TRP A 158 -5.52 -23.35 2.29
N SER A 159 -6.10 -23.16 1.11
CA SER A 159 -6.07 -21.91 0.34
C SER A 159 -6.58 -20.68 1.11
N ALA A 160 -7.61 -20.85 1.95
CA ALA A 160 -8.15 -19.76 2.77
C ALA A 160 -7.17 -19.32 3.86
N MET A 161 -6.52 -20.28 4.52
CA MET A 161 -5.47 -20.04 5.51
C MET A 161 -4.25 -19.37 4.86
N GLU A 162 -3.92 -19.73 3.61
CA GLU A 162 -2.82 -19.12 2.83
C GLU A 162 -3.14 -17.68 2.41
N ARG A 163 -4.39 -17.23 2.60
CA ARG A 163 -4.93 -16.00 2.02
C ARG A 163 -4.74 -15.93 0.50
N ARG A 164 -4.62 -17.08 -0.16
CA ARG A 164 -4.52 -17.25 -1.62
C ARG A 164 -5.81 -17.84 -2.19
N TYR A 165 -6.91 -17.24 -1.73
CA TYR A 165 -8.29 -17.61 -1.99
C TYR A 165 -9.06 -16.35 -2.31
N PHE A 166 -9.76 -16.34 -3.45
CA PHE A 166 -10.53 -15.18 -3.88
C PHE A 166 -11.86 -15.60 -4.49
N SER A 167 -12.94 -14.91 -4.12
CA SER A 167 -14.27 -15.11 -4.70
C SER A 167 -14.93 -13.74 -4.96
N LEU A 168 -15.69 -13.68 -6.05
CA LEU A 168 -16.56 -12.56 -6.41
C LEU A 168 -18.00 -13.04 -6.34
N HIS A 169 -18.89 -12.23 -5.78
CA HIS A 169 -20.35 -12.44 -5.82
C HIS A 169 -20.85 -13.84 -5.37
N GLY A 170 -20.09 -14.56 -4.54
CA GLY A 170 -20.46 -15.90 -4.08
C GLY A 170 -20.13 -17.02 -5.07
N ASP A 171 -19.40 -16.72 -6.14
CA ASP A 171 -18.88 -17.71 -7.08
C ASP A 171 -17.91 -18.67 -6.40
N GLN A 172 -17.69 -19.82 -7.05
CA GLN A 172 -16.65 -20.75 -6.63
C GLN A 172 -15.30 -20.03 -6.56
N PRO A 173 -14.56 -20.21 -5.46
CA PRO A 173 -13.35 -19.46 -5.24
C PRO A 173 -12.24 -19.88 -6.20
N VAL A 174 -11.50 -18.89 -6.65
CA VAL A 174 -10.20 -19.08 -7.28
C VAL A 174 -9.19 -19.36 -6.17
N LYS A 175 -8.55 -20.52 -6.24
CA LYS A 175 -7.53 -20.98 -5.29
C LYS A 175 -6.21 -21.07 -6.02
N GLU A 176 -5.24 -20.25 -5.63
CA GLU A 176 -3.97 -20.11 -6.36
C GLU A 176 -3.21 -21.44 -6.45
N GLY A 177 -3.09 -22.17 -5.34
CA GLY A 177 -2.39 -23.45 -5.30
C GLY A 177 -3.03 -24.53 -6.18
N ASP A 178 -4.36 -24.48 -6.38
CA ASP A 178 -5.07 -25.40 -7.28
C ASP A 178 -4.73 -25.09 -8.73
N LEU A 179 -4.78 -23.80 -9.10
CA LEU A 179 -4.42 -23.33 -10.44
C LEU A 179 -2.96 -23.64 -10.75
N ALA A 180 -2.04 -23.34 -9.83
CA ALA A 180 -0.62 -23.61 -10.00
C ALA A 180 -0.35 -25.11 -10.23
N LEU A 181 -0.98 -25.99 -9.43
CA LEU A 181 -0.85 -27.44 -9.61
C LEU A 181 -1.42 -27.90 -10.95
N ALA A 182 -2.61 -27.43 -11.33
CA ALA A 182 -3.24 -27.80 -12.59
C ALA A 182 -2.40 -27.37 -13.80
N VAL A 183 -1.84 -26.17 -13.79
CA VAL A 183 -0.94 -25.68 -14.82
C VAL A 183 0.33 -26.54 -14.88
N ALA A 184 0.95 -26.82 -13.73
CA ALA A 184 2.15 -27.66 -13.70
C ALA A 184 1.87 -29.08 -14.22
N GLN A 185 0.73 -29.67 -13.86
CA GLN A 185 0.29 -30.98 -14.38
C GLN A 185 0.09 -30.97 -15.90
N ASN A 186 -0.48 -29.89 -16.45
CA ASN A 186 -0.66 -29.72 -17.89
C ASN A 186 0.67 -29.49 -18.63
N LEU A 187 1.67 -28.90 -17.98
CA LEU A 187 2.99 -28.68 -18.56
C LEU A 187 3.84 -29.95 -18.67
N VAL A 188 3.62 -30.94 -17.79
CA VAL A 188 4.35 -32.23 -17.83
C VAL A 188 4.36 -32.86 -19.23
N PRO A 189 3.21 -33.17 -19.85
CA PRO A 189 3.21 -33.82 -21.17
C PRO A 189 3.82 -32.93 -22.26
N ALA A 190 3.63 -31.61 -22.19
CA ALA A 190 4.21 -30.68 -23.17
C ALA A 190 5.74 -30.63 -23.08
N LEU A 191 6.31 -30.71 -21.87
CA LEU A 191 7.75 -30.75 -21.66
C LEU A 191 8.35 -32.11 -22.08
N GLU A 192 7.63 -33.21 -21.82
CA GLU A 192 8.02 -34.55 -22.30
C GLU A 192 8.07 -34.63 -23.83
N GLU A 193 7.10 -34.03 -24.53
CA GLU A 193 7.08 -33.96 -26.00
C GLU A 193 8.30 -33.22 -26.57
N LEU A 194 8.84 -32.26 -25.82
CA LEU A 194 10.05 -31.52 -26.16
C LEU A 194 11.35 -32.27 -25.78
N GLY A 195 11.26 -33.45 -25.18
CA GLY A 195 12.37 -34.31 -24.77
C GLY A 195 12.92 -34.05 -23.35
N ALA A 196 12.28 -33.17 -22.58
CA ALA A 196 12.66 -32.92 -21.20
C ALA A 196 12.25 -34.10 -20.29
N ILE A 197 12.81 -34.10 -19.07
CA ILE A 197 12.46 -34.99 -17.97
C ILE A 197 11.82 -34.12 -16.87
N PRO A 198 10.53 -33.76 -16.98
CA PRO A 198 9.87 -32.94 -15.97
C PRO A 198 9.60 -33.72 -14.68
N MET A 199 9.65 -33.03 -13.54
CA MET A 199 9.36 -33.59 -12.23
C MET A 199 8.52 -32.60 -11.42
N LEU A 200 7.32 -33.00 -11.03
CA LEU A 200 6.50 -32.28 -10.07
C LEU A 200 7.05 -32.46 -8.65
N VAL A 201 7.37 -31.35 -7.96
CA VAL A 201 7.83 -31.40 -6.55
C VAL A 201 6.70 -31.75 -5.58
N ARG A 202 5.45 -31.48 -5.95
CA ARG A 202 4.23 -31.96 -5.28
C ARG A 202 3.18 -32.38 -6.29
N LYS A 203 2.33 -33.35 -5.91
CA LYS A 203 1.31 -33.94 -6.81
C LYS A 203 -0.13 -33.72 -6.34
N LYS A 204 -0.32 -33.12 -5.17
CA LYS A 204 -1.62 -32.94 -4.51
C LYS A 204 -1.69 -31.56 -3.88
N ASN A 205 -2.92 -31.09 -3.65
CA ASN A 205 -3.20 -29.86 -2.91
C ASN A 205 -3.24 -30.14 -1.41
N GLU A 206 -2.17 -30.76 -0.92
CA GLU A 206 -1.99 -31.12 0.48
C GLU A 206 -0.60 -30.69 0.95
N PRO A 207 -0.44 -30.35 2.23
CA PRO A 207 0.84 -29.97 2.79
C PRO A 207 1.79 -31.17 2.73
N VAL A 208 3.03 -30.92 2.32
CA VAL A 208 4.09 -31.94 2.34
C VAL A 208 4.61 -32.20 3.75
N THR A 209 4.42 -31.23 4.65
CA THR A 209 4.77 -31.34 6.07
C THR A 209 3.75 -32.18 6.84
N GLN A 210 4.24 -32.94 7.83
CA GLN A 210 3.38 -33.62 8.81
C GLN A 210 2.91 -32.68 9.92
N ASN A 211 3.58 -31.53 10.09
CA ASN A 211 3.17 -30.53 11.06
C ASN A 211 1.91 -29.79 10.58
N ARG A 212 1.27 -29.11 11.52
CA ARG A 212 -0.03 -28.44 11.37
C ARG A 212 0.01 -27.19 12.25
N PRO A 213 -0.83 -26.18 12.02
CA PRO A 213 -0.78 -24.94 12.80
C PRO A 213 -0.77 -25.18 14.32
N GLU A 214 -1.57 -26.13 14.82
CA GLU A 214 -1.64 -26.54 16.22
C GLU A 214 -0.29 -27.01 16.81
N HIS A 215 0.57 -27.61 16.00
CA HIS A 215 1.89 -28.07 16.44
C HIS A 215 2.85 -26.91 16.76
N PHE A 216 2.54 -25.69 16.32
CA PHE A 216 3.36 -24.49 16.55
C PHE A 216 2.82 -23.59 17.67
N HIS A 217 1.87 -24.08 18.48
CA HIS A 217 1.17 -23.25 19.46
C HIS A 217 2.10 -22.60 20.49
N GLU A 218 3.06 -23.34 21.05
CA GLU A 218 3.96 -22.79 22.07
C GLU A 218 4.92 -21.74 21.48
N ASP A 219 5.47 -21.97 20.29
CA ASP A 219 6.31 -21.00 19.57
C ASP A 219 5.52 -19.71 19.28
N ALA A 220 4.28 -19.86 18.81
CA ALA A 220 3.39 -18.75 18.53
C ALA A 220 3.03 -17.94 19.79
N LYS A 221 2.79 -18.63 20.91
CA LYS A 221 2.48 -18.02 22.20
C LYS A 221 3.67 -17.26 22.77
N GLN A 222 4.87 -17.82 22.72
CA GLN A 222 6.10 -17.14 23.15
C GLN A 222 6.36 -15.87 22.31
N TRP A 223 6.15 -15.97 20.99
CA TRP A 223 6.23 -14.82 20.11
C TRP A 223 5.19 -13.75 20.45
N ALA A 224 3.92 -14.14 20.65
CA ALA A 224 2.84 -13.22 20.99
C ALA A 224 3.08 -12.50 22.33
N GLN A 225 3.67 -13.16 23.33
CA GLN A 225 4.09 -12.53 24.59
C GLN A 225 5.11 -11.42 24.35
N THR A 226 6.08 -11.67 23.47
CA THR A 226 7.13 -10.71 23.13
C THR A 226 6.55 -9.50 22.39
N VAL A 227 5.61 -9.71 21.47
CA VAL A 227 4.98 -8.65 20.67
C VAL A 227 4.02 -7.81 21.49
N LEU A 228 3.18 -8.44 22.32
CA LEU A 228 2.16 -7.72 23.10
C LEU A 228 2.71 -7.05 24.35
N GLY A 229 3.74 -7.63 24.98
CA GLY A 229 4.31 -7.10 26.22
C GLY A 229 3.24 -6.86 27.29
N GLY A 230 3.03 -5.59 27.67
CA GLY A 230 2.02 -5.19 28.67
C GLY A 230 0.57 -5.45 28.23
N ASP A 231 0.30 -5.54 26.94
CA ASP A 231 -1.04 -5.77 26.37
C ASP A 231 -1.40 -7.27 26.30
N TYR A 232 -0.55 -8.16 26.80
CA TYR A 232 -0.75 -9.61 26.66
C TYR A 232 -2.05 -10.14 27.31
N ASN A 233 -2.64 -9.37 28.24
CA ASN A 233 -3.92 -9.72 28.86
C ASN A 233 -5.13 -9.45 27.94
N ASP A 234 -4.96 -8.71 26.84
CA ASP A 234 -5.98 -8.56 25.80
C ASP A 234 -6.17 -9.90 25.08
N THR A 235 -7.24 -10.61 25.46
CA THR A 235 -7.47 -11.98 25.02
C THR A 235 -7.79 -12.07 23.53
N GLU A 236 -8.45 -11.06 22.96
CA GLU A 236 -8.79 -11.04 21.54
C GLU A 236 -7.54 -10.83 20.67
N LYS A 237 -6.72 -9.82 21.00
CA LYS A 237 -5.45 -9.57 20.28
C LYS A 237 -4.50 -10.73 20.43
N LYS A 238 -4.37 -11.27 21.64
CA LYS A 238 -3.52 -12.45 21.92
C LYS A 238 -3.93 -13.65 21.07
N ASN A 239 -5.21 -14.01 21.07
CA ASN A 239 -5.67 -15.19 20.33
C ASN A 239 -5.49 -15.01 18.82
N THR A 240 -5.70 -13.79 18.31
CA THR A 240 -5.48 -13.45 16.90
C THR A 240 -4.01 -13.61 16.52
N LEU A 241 -3.09 -13.01 17.27
CA LEU A 241 -1.65 -13.10 17.01
C LEU A 241 -1.13 -14.53 17.10
N ILE A 242 -1.59 -15.30 18.09
CA ILE A 242 -1.22 -16.72 18.21
C ILE A 242 -1.66 -17.49 16.98
N ARG A 243 -2.95 -17.37 16.58
CA ARG A 243 -3.46 -18.06 15.38
C ARG A 243 -2.69 -17.67 14.13
N GLU A 244 -2.54 -16.38 13.86
CA GLU A 244 -1.82 -15.91 12.66
C GLU A 244 -0.36 -16.38 12.65
N ARG A 245 0.30 -16.46 13.80
CA ARG A 245 1.66 -16.95 13.90
C ARG A 245 1.76 -18.47 13.72
N GLN A 246 0.79 -19.24 14.22
CA GLN A 246 0.70 -20.68 13.97
C GLN A 246 0.53 -20.98 12.48
N GLU A 247 -0.36 -20.23 11.81
CA GLU A 247 -0.57 -20.32 10.36
C GLU A 247 0.71 -19.94 9.62
N LEU A 248 1.38 -18.85 10.02
CA LEU A 248 2.63 -18.40 9.40
C LEU A 248 3.77 -19.44 9.53
N LEU A 249 3.94 -20.05 10.71
CA LEU A 249 5.01 -21.04 10.95
C LEU A 249 4.77 -22.37 10.23
N PHE A 250 3.53 -22.63 9.85
CA PHE A 250 3.18 -23.80 9.06
C PHE A 250 3.60 -23.67 7.58
N TYR A 251 3.70 -22.44 7.05
CA TYR A 251 4.17 -22.13 5.70
C TYR A 251 5.70 -21.95 5.65
#